data_AF-A0A4S8PMJ9-F1
#
_entry.id   AF-A0A4S8PMJ9-F1
#
_cell.length_a   1.000
_cell.length_b   1.000
_cell.length_c   1.000
_cell.angle_alpha   90.00
_cell.angle_beta   90.00
_cell.angle_gamma   90.00
#
_symmetry.space_group_name_H-M   'P 1'
#
loop_
_entity.id
_entity.type
_entity.pdbx_description
1 polymer ?
#
loop_
_entity_poly.entity_id
_entity_poly.type
_entity_poly.pdbx_seq_one_letter_code
_entity_poly.pdbx_strand_id
1 'polypeptide(L)'
;MPKAAAERPLEWATGRYGWDGFDLRELDRVVLDYAPIELALAKRWSRRSALGRACAGAVFALSLIGLMAAVLMGIATLAGVDGEALPVLVFACSGLGCAAVAGFFVPWLLTPYRQWDRTLCGLSVMIAVSAAASIVSVLARDLEAGPPWLLAAPCLVLLLAALGAIVGDVRLRTDAKPPPVDLAALTPDELDVLLAVRRKTLRVLRSRGVVSYPDCAAFEKAPLDPS
;
A
#
# COMPACT_ATOMS: atom_id res chain seq x y z
N MET A 1 23.20 13.00 -14.86
CA MET A 1 21.86 13.19 -14.24
C MET A 1 21.68 12.12 -13.18
N PRO A 2 21.29 12.44 -11.93
CA PRO A 2 20.97 11.41 -10.94
C PRO A 2 19.89 10.50 -11.52
N LYS A 3 20.18 9.19 -11.58
CA LYS A 3 19.21 8.20 -12.09
C LYS A 3 17.94 8.31 -11.26
N ALA A 4 16.78 8.35 -11.92
CA ALA A 4 15.48 8.31 -11.27
C ALA A 4 15.46 7.20 -10.21
N ALA A 5 14.85 7.49 -9.07
CA ALA A 5 14.79 6.57 -7.96
C ALA A 5 14.01 5.30 -8.36
N ALA A 6 14.25 4.18 -7.68
CA ALA A 6 13.73 2.88 -8.09
C ALA A 6 12.20 2.77 -7.89
N GLU A 7 11.45 2.84 -8.98
CA GLU A 7 10.01 2.61 -8.98
C GLU A 7 9.68 1.15 -8.65
N ARG A 8 8.54 0.92 -7.98
CA ARG A 8 8.02 -0.44 -7.83
C ARG A 8 7.75 -1.04 -9.20
N PRO A 9 8.15 -2.30 -9.48
CA PRO A 9 7.93 -2.91 -10.79
C PRO A 9 6.48 -2.86 -11.27
N LEU A 10 5.53 -3.00 -10.34
CA LEU A 10 4.11 -2.87 -10.64
C LEU A 10 3.70 -1.41 -10.96
N GLU A 11 4.20 -0.42 -10.23
CA GLU A 11 3.86 0.98 -10.48
C GLU A 11 4.43 1.45 -11.82
N TRP A 12 5.70 1.11 -12.09
CA TRP A 12 6.35 1.32 -13.39
C TRP A 12 5.53 0.73 -14.54
N ALA A 13 5.13 -0.54 -14.40
CA ALA A 13 4.31 -1.26 -15.38
C ALA A 13 2.97 -0.56 -15.66
N THR A 14 2.35 0.05 -14.65
CA THR A 14 1.07 0.75 -14.80
C THR A 14 1.18 2.18 -15.32
N GLY A 15 2.30 2.86 -15.04
CA GLY A 15 2.53 4.24 -15.48
C GLY A 15 3.02 4.35 -16.92
N ARG A 16 3.71 3.32 -17.43
CA ARG A 16 4.19 3.26 -18.82
C ARG A 16 3.23 2.61 -19.82
N TYR A 17 2.00 2.36 -19.41
CA TYR A 17 0.97 1.87 -20.32
C TYR A 17 0.55 2.99 -21.30
N GLY A 18 1.29 3.13 -22.40
CA GLY A 18 1.03 4.09 -23.47
C GLY A 18 1.74 3.73 -24.77
N TRP A 19 0.93 3.43 -25.79
CA TRP A 19 1.14 3.44 -27.27
C TRP A 19 2.38 2.76 -27.91
N ASP A 20 3.54 2.65 -27.26
CA ASP A 20 4.79 2.18 -27.89
C ASP A 20 5.17 0.72 -27.57
N GLY A 21 4.25 -0.06 -26.99
CA GLY A 21 4.47 -1.45 -26.61
C GLY A 21 5.21 -1.62 -25.28
N PHE A 22 5.19 -2.84 -24.73
CA PHE A 22 5.77 -3.15 -23.42
C PHE A 22 7.09 -3.93 -23.59
N ASP A 23 8.21 -3.36 -23.14
CA ASP A 23 9.52 -4.04 -23.17
C ASP A 23 9.71 -4.90 -21.91
N LEU A 24 9.72 -6.22 -22.13
CA LEU A 24 9.99 -7.21 -21.06
C LEU A 24 11.41 -7.08 -20.49
N ARG A 25 12.40 -6.66 -21.28
CA ARG A 25 13.80 -6.52 -20.79
C ARG A 25 13.93 -5.37 -19.80
N GLU A 26 13.16 -4.31 -20.01
CA GLU A 26 13.13 -3.19 -19.07
C GLU A 26 12.55 -3.59 -17.70
N LEU A 27 11.71 -4.62 -17.63
CA LEU A 27 11.20 -5.15 -16.37
C LEU A 27 12.31 -5.72 -15.48
N ASP A 28 13.30 -6.43 -16.04
CA ASP A 28 14.42 -6.96 -15.25
C ASP A 28 15.24 -5.83 -14.64
N ARG A 29 15.50 -4.77 -15.41
CA ARG A 29 16.17 -3.57 -14.90
C ARG A 29 15.41 -2.92 -13.74
N VAL A 30 14.09 -2.80 -13.83
CA VAL A 30 13.28 -2.20 -12.75
C VAL A 30 13.23 -3.11 -11.52
N VAL A 31 13.17 -4.43 -11.70
CA VAL A 31 13.30 -5.40 -10.60
C VAL A 31 14.65 -5.27 -9.90
N LEU A 32 15.75 -5.07 -10.65
CA LEU A 32 17.09 -4.87 -10.09
C LEU A 32 17.28 -3.52 -9.40
N ASP A 33 16.74 -2.43 -9.97
CA ASP A 33 16.75 -1.12 -9.31
C ASP A 33 15.96 -1.18 -7.97
N TYR A 34 14.88 -1.98 -7.91
CA TYR A 34 14.04 -2.16 -6.71
C TYR A 34 14.53 -3.27 -5.76
N ALA A 35 15.50 -4.09 -6.19
CA ALA A 35 15.99 -5.26 -5.47
C ALA A 35 16.47 -4.97 -4.02
N PRO A 36 17.19 -3.88 -3.71
CA PRO A 36 17.63 -3.60 -2.34
C PRO A 36 16.47 -3.53 -1.34
N ILE A 37 15.29 -3.07 -1.79
CA ILE A 37 14.11 -2.93 -0.95
C ILE A 37 13.50 -4.32 -0.70
N GLU A 38 13.29 -5.11 -1.75
CA GLU A 38 12.70 -6.46 -1.65
C GLU A 38 13.60 -7.41 -0.85
N LEU A 39 14.91 -7.37 -1.05
CA LEU A 39 15.86 -8.19 -0.30
C LEU A 39 15.90 -7.80 1.18
N ALA A 40 15.84 -6.50 1.51
CA ALA A 40 15.76 -6.05 2.90
C ALA A 40 14.46 -6.50 3.57
N LEU A 41 13.33 -6.45 2.87
CA LEU A 41 12.03 -6.93 3.36
C LEU A 41 12.03 -8.45 3.52
N ALA A 42 12.56 -9.19 2.56
CA ALA A 42 12.67 -10.65 2.62
C ALA A 42 13.56 -11.10 3.79
N LYS A 43 14.71 -10.45 3.99
CA LYS A 43 15.61 -10.71 5.12
C LYS A 43 14.96 -10.40 6.47
N ARG A 44 14.13 -9.36 6.53
CA ARG A 44 13.35 -9.05 7.74
C ARG A 44 12.27 -10.10 8.00
N TRP A 45 11.63 -10.60 6.95
CA TRP A 45 10.60 -11.63 7.03
C TRP A 45 11.18 -12.99 7.43
N SER A 46 12.32 -13.39 6.87
CA SER A 46 12.98 -14.66 7.19
C SER A 46 13.47 -14.73 8.63
N ARG A 47 13.83 -13.58 9.24
CA ARG A 47 14.19 -13.48 10.66
C ARG A 47 13.00 -13.65 11.62
N ARG A 48 11.75 -13.57 11.15
CA ARG A 48 10.58 -13.71 12.02
C ARG A 48 10.32 -15.18 12.34
N SER A 49 10.04 -15.46 13.61
CA SER A 49 9.50 -16.76 14.02
C SER A 49 8.18 -17.07 13.30
N ALA A 50 7.75 -18.34 13.29
CA ALA A 50 6.47 -18.74 12.72
C ALA A 50 5.30 -17.93 13.31
N LEU A 51 5.31 -17.72 14.63
CA LEU A 51 4.32 -16.90 15.33
C LEU A 51 4.41 -15.42 14.93
N GLY A 52 5.63 -14.89 14.75
CA GLY A 52 5.83 -13.53 14.24
C GLY A 52 5.30 -13.32 12.83
N ARG A 53 5.38 -14.34 11.97
CA ARG A 53 4.79 -14.31 10.62
C ARG A 53 3.26 -14.35 10.65
N ALA A 54 2.68 -15.22 11.49
CA ALA A 54 1.23 -15.29 11.69
C ALA A 54 0.67 -13.96 12.23
N CYS A 55 1.31 -13.38 13.24
CA CYS A 55 0.93 -12.09 13.80
C CYS A 55 1.00 -10.96 12.76
N ALA A 56 2.08 -10.91 11.96
CA ALA A 56 2.19 -9.92 10.88
C ALA A 56 1.09 -10.07 9.82
N GLY A 57 0.72 -11.31 9.47
CA GLY A 57 -0.40 -11.59 8.57
C GLY A 57 -1.74 -11.14 9.16
N ALA A 58 -1.98 -11.41 10.45
CA ALA A 58 -3.19 -11.00 11.15
C ALA A 58 -3.32 -9.47 11.22
N VAL A 59 -2.23 -8.75 11.53
CA VAL A 59 -2.21 -7.28 11.56
C VAL A 59 -2.50 -6.71 10.17
N PHE A 60 -1.95 -7.30 9.12
CA PHE A 60 -2.23 -6.87 7.75
C PHE A 60 -3.71 -7.08 7.38
N ALA A 61 -4.27 -8.25 7.69
CA ALA A 61 -5.70 -8.53 7.46
C ALA A 61 -6.60 -7.56 8.25
N LEU A 62 -6.27 -7.29 9.52
CA LEU A 62 -7.00 -6.33 10.34
C LEU A 62 -6.93 -4.91 9.77
N SER A 63 -5.79 -4.53 9.19
CA SER A 63 -5.61 -3.22 8.55
C SER A 63 -6.47 -3.08 7.28
N LEU A 64 -6.62 -4.16 6.50
CA LEU A 64 -7.55 -4.18 5.37
C LEU A 64 -9.01 -4.08 5.83
N ILE A 65 -9.39 -4.82 6.88
CA ILE A 65 -10.74 -4.73 7.46
C ILE A 65 -11.01 -3.31 7.97
N GLY A 66 -10.04 -2.69 8.64
CA GLY A 66 -10.20 -1.34 9.16
C GLY A 66 -10.28 -0.27 8.08
N LEU A 67 -9.54 -0.43 6.98
CA LEU A 67 -9.71 0.42 5.80
C LEU A 67 -11.13 0.31 5.23
N MET A 68 -11.65 -0.90 5.07
CA MET A 68 -13.02 -1.11 4.58
C MET A 68 -14.06 -0.57 5.56
N ALA A 69 -13.83 -0.69 6.87
CA ALA A 69 -14.71 -0.14 7.89
C ALA A 69 -14.78 1.39 7.83
N ALA A 70 -13.65 2.07 7.60
CA ALA A 70 -13.62 3.53 7.44
C ALA A 70 -14.40 4.00 6.20
N VAL A 71 -14.28 3.27 5.08
CA VAL A 71 -15.06 3.56 3.86
C VAL A 71 -16.55 3.29 4.07
N LEU A 72 -16.88 2.16 4.70
CA LEU A 72 -18.27 1.79 5.02
C LEU A 72 -18.95 2.85 5.89
N MET A 73 -18.24 3.40 6.89
CA MET A 73 -18.74 4.50 7.71
C MET A 73 -19.04 5.76 6.89
N GLY A 74 -18.14 6.11 5.96
CA GLY A 74 -18.37 7.22 5.03
C GLY A 74 -19.63 7.02 4.20
N ILE A 75 -19.84 5.81 3.68
CA ILE A 75 -21.05 5.47 2.93
C ILE A 75 -22.29 5.52 3.82
N ALA A 76 -22.26 4.91 5.01
CA ALA A 76 -23.41 4.84 5.90
C ALA A 76 -23.88 6.22 6.36
N THR A 77 -22.94 7.10 6.71
CA THR A 77 -23.26 8.47 7.12
C THR A 77 -23.86 9.29 5.98
N LEU A 78 -23.27 9.21 4.78
CA LEU A 78 -23.78 9.86 3.57
C LEU A 78 -25.13 9.31 3.09
N ALA A 79 -25.37 8.01 3.25
CA ALA A 79 -26.59 7.35 2.83
C ALA A 79 -27.80 7.63 3.73
N GLY A 80 -27.62 8.41 4.80
CA GLY A 80 -28.75 8.77 5.65
C GLY A 80 -28.97 7.84 6.84
N VAL A 81 -28.10 6.86 7.11
CA VAL A 81 -28.31 5.92 8.23
C VAL A 81 -28.41 6.72 9.54
N ASP A 82 -29.54 6.57 10.24
CA ASP A 82 -29.85 7.19 11.52
C ASP A 82 -30.47 6.14 12.44
N GLY A 83 -30.26 6.28 13.74
CA GLY A 83 -30.72 5.34 14.76
C GLY A 83 -29.65 4.97 15.80
N GLU A 84 -30.07 4.21 16.81
CA GLU A 84 -29.25 3.87 17.99
C GLU A 84 -27.94 3.10 17.67
N ALA A 85 -27.87 2.46 16.49
CA ALA A 85 -26.68 1.75 16.04
C ALA A 85 -25.60 2.70 15.44
N LEU A 86 -25.96 3.92 15.05
CA LEU A 86 -25.05 4.86 14.40
C LEU A 86 -23.83 5.22 15.26
N PRO A 87 -23.96 5.53 16.58
CA PRO A 87 -22.81 5.79 17.43
C PRO A 87 -21.86 4.59 17.49
N VAL A 88 -22.40 3.38 17.69
CA VAL A 88 -21.59 2.16 17.76
C VAL A 88 -20.83 1.94 16.45
N LEU A 89 -21.49 2.14 15.31
CA LEU A 89 -20.88 2.01 13.99
C LEU A 89 -19.77 3.04 13.78
N VAL A 90 -20.03 4.31 14.07
CA VAL A 90 -19.05 5.39 13.88
C VAL A 90 -17.81 5.19 14.76
N PHE A 91 -18.00 4.82 16.04
CA PHE A 91 -16.87 4.55 16.94
C PHE A 91 -16.07 3.31 16.52
N ALA A 92 -16.75 2.21 16.18
CA ALA A 92 -16.09 0.99 15.76
C ALA A 92 -15.31 1.18 14.45
N CYS A 93 -15.94 1.78 13.45
CA CYS A 93 -15.32 2.03 12.15
C CYS A 93 -14.19 3.06 12.24
N SER A 94 -14.33 4.11 13.05
CA SER A 94 -13.26 5.08 13.27
C SER A 94 -12.06 4.45 13.98
N GLY A 95 -12.31 3.65 15.03
CA GLY A 95 -11.25 2.93 15.75
C GLY A 95 -10.50 1.94 14.86
N LEU A 96 -11.23 1.14 14.08
CA LEU A 96 -10.63 0.22 13.11
C LEU A 96 -9.90 0.98 11.98
N GLY A 97 -10.43 2.12 11.53
CA GLY A 97 -9.76 3.00 10.57
C GLY A 97 -8.42 3.54 11.09
N CYS A 98 -8.37 3.97 12.35
CA CYS A 98 -7.12 4.39 12.99
C CYS A 98 -6.12 3.24 13.09
N ALA A 99 -6.59 2.03 13.46
CA ALA A 99 -5.77 0.84 13.48
C ALA A 99 -5.21 0.49 12.09
N ALA A 100 -6.01 0.68 11.04
CA ALA A 100 -5.56 0.51 9.65
C ALA A 100 -4.47 1.51 9.28
N VAL A 101 -4.65 2.80 9.60
CA VAL A 101 -3.62 3.82 9.37
C VAL A 101 -2.31 3.42 10.04
N ALA A 102 -2.35 3.05 11.33
CA ALA A 102 -1.15 2.59 12.04
C ALA A 102 -0.54 1.32 11.43
N GLY A 103 -1.39 0.37 11.04
CA GLY A 103 -0.99 -0.91 10.45
C GLY A 103 -0.36 -0.78 9.07
N PHE A 104 -0.66 0.26 8.29
CA PHE A 104 0.07 0.60 7.06
C PHE A 104 1.27 1.52 7.32
N PHE A 105 1.15 2.47 8.25
CA PHE A 105 2.20 3.45 8.55
C PHE A 105 3.45 2.80 9.16
N VAL A 106 3.29 1.90 10.13
CA VAL A 106 4.44 1.28 10.83
C VAL A 106 5.29 0.41 9.88
N PRO A 107 4.72 -0.50 9.06
CA PRO A 107 5.50 -1.22 8.06
C PRO A 107 6.15 -0.30 7.03
N TRP A 108 5.44 0.73 6.57
CA TRP A 108 5.97 1.73 5.64
C TRP A 108 7.18 2.46 6.22
N LEU A 109 7.10 2.92 7.47
CA LEU A 109 8.16 3.64 8.16
C LEU A 109 9.45 2.80 8.26
N LEU A 110 9.29 1.49 8.41
CA LEU A 110 10.37 0.52 8.55
C LEU A 110 10.88 0.00 7.19
N THR A 111 10.33 0.46 6.07
CA THR A 111 10.77 0.09 4.73
C THR A 111 11.91 1.03 4.30
N PRO A 112 13.07 0.49 3.88
CA PRO A 112 14.16 1.33 3.38
C PRO A 112 13.79 1.91 2.00
N TYR A 113 14.31 3.10 1.69
CA TYR A 113 14.10 3.77 0.38
C TYR A 113 12.62 3.95 -0.01
N ARG A 114 11.77 4.29 0.96
CA ARG A 114 10.29 4.40 0.89
C ARG A 114 9.70 5.47 -0.05
N GLN A 115 10.50 6.13 -0.87
CA GLN A 115 10.08 7.26 -1.73
C GLN A 115 9.07 6.90 -2.84
N TRP A 116 8.97 5.62 -3.20
CA TRP A 116 8.02 5.11 -4.21
C TRP A 116 6.91 4.24 -3.65
N ASP A 117 6.81 4.09 -2.32
CA ASP A 117 5.64 3.42 -1.76
C ASP A 117 4.50 4.42 -1.60
N ARG A 118 3.71 4.60 -2.66
CA ARG A 118 2.54 5.50 -2.64
C ARG A 118 1.32 4.89 -1.96
N THR A 119 1.39 3.63 -1.54
CA THR A 119 0.23 2.92 -0.98
C THR A 119 -0.24 3.56 0.31
N LEU A 120 0.68 3.93 1.22
CA LEU A 120 0.35 4.63 2.45
C LEU A 120 -0.41 5.93 2.16
N CYS A 121 0.17 6.78 1.30
CA CYS A 121 -0.43 8.06 0.94
C CYS A 121 -1.83 7.88 0.33
N GLY A 122 -2.00 6.98 -0.65
CA GLY A 122 -3.29 6.72 -1.29
C GLY A 122 -4.36 6.22 -0.31
N LEU A 123 -4.00 5.27 0.55
CA LEU A 123 -4.91 4.74 1.57
C LEU A 123 -5.28 5.79 2.63
N SER A 124 -4.31 6.58 3.11
CA SER A 124 -4.57 7.65 4.05
C SER A 124 -5.45 8.75 3.45
N VAL A 125 -5.29 9.08 2.16
CA VAL A 125 -6.19 10.03 1.47
C VAL A 125 -7.61 9.48 1.41
N MET A 126 -7.80 8.20 1.06
CA MET A 126 -9.14 7.59 1.05
C MET A 126 -9.81 7.66 2.43
N ILE A 127 -9.07 7.37 3.49
CA ILE A 127 -9.56 7.46 4.88
C ILE A 127 -9.88 8.91 5.24
N ALA A 128 -9.01 9.86 4.91
CA ALA A 128 -9.22 11.28 5.19
C ALA A 128 -10.49 11.82 4.50
N VAL A 129 -10.70 11.46 3.22
CA VAL A 129 -11.92 11.85 2.48
C VAL A 129 -13.16 11.23 3.12
N SER A 130 -13.12 9.95 3.48
CA SER A 130 -14.24 9.26 4.13
C SER A 130 -14.58 9.90 5.49
N ALA A 131 -13.55 10.22 6.29
CA ALA A 131 -13.71 10.87 7.58
C ALA A 131 -14.27 12.30 7.44
N ALA A 132 -13.74 13.10 6.51
CA ALA A 132 -14.22 14.44 6.24
C ALA A 132 -15.67 14.47 5.76
N ALA A 133 -16.03 13.57 4.84
CA ALA A 133 -17.41 13.42 4.37
C ALA A 133 -18.36 13.02 5.51
N SER A 134 -17.92 12.13 6.40
CA SER A 134 -18.70 11.73 7.58
C SER A 134 -18.92 12.90 8.53
N ILE A 135 -17.89 13.72 8.81
CA ILE A 135 -18.01 14.92 9.66
C ILE A 135 -19.02 15.90 9.05
N VAL A 136 -18.88 16.22 7.76
CA VAL A 136 -19.80 17.12 7.07
C VAL A 136 -21.23 16.59 7.13
N SER A 137 -21.42 15.30 6.85
CA SER A 137 -22.74 14.67 6.90
C SER A 137 -23.36 14.70 8.29
N VAL A 138 -22.57 14.48 9.35
CA VAL A 138 -23.05 14.51 10.73
C VAL A 138 -23.43 15.93 11.15
N LEU A 139 -22.67 16.93 10.75
CA LEU A 139 -22.92 18.33 11.11
C LEU A 139 -24.05 18.97 10.31
N ALA A 140 -24.33 18.48 9.10
CA ALA A 140 -25.37 19.01 8.22
C ALA A 140 -26.76 18.41 8.47
N ARG A 141 -26.88 17.43 9.38
CA ARG A 141 -28.11 16.69 9.65
C ARG A 141 -28.51 16.84 11.11
N ASP A 142 -29.81 16.99 11.33
CA ASP A 142 -30.39 16.71 12.65
C ASP A 142 -30.50 15.19 12.80
N LEU A 143 -29.73 14.63 13.74
CA LEU A 143 -29.63 13.19 13.96
C LEU A 143 -30.40 12.82 15.22
N GLU A 144 -31.22 11.78 15.14
CA GLU A 144 -31.91 11.21 16.30
C GLU A 144 -30.93 10.45 17.21
N ALA A 145 -29.83 9.95 16.64
CA ALA A 145 -28.82 9.14 17.30
C ALA A 145 -28.03 9.83 18.44
N GLY A 146 -28.10 11.16 18.57
CA GLY A 146 -27.43 11.91 19.63
C GLY A 146 -26.82 13.23 19.17
N PRO A 147 -26.11 13.95 20.07
CA PRO A 147 -25.59 15.26 19.75
C PRO A 147 -24.49 15.16 18.66
N PRO A 148 -24.49 16.04 17.64
CA PRO A 148 -23.59 15.91 16.48
C PRO A 148 -22.09 15.84 16.82
N TRP A 149 -21.67 16.52 17.89
CA TRP A 149 -20.27 16.50 18.33
C TRP A 149 -19.79 15.12 18.79
N LEU A 150 -20.67 14.30 19.36
CA LEU A 150 -20.34 12.94 19.83
C LEU A 150 -20.01 12.02 18.65
N LEU A 151 -20.67 12.23 17.51
CA LEU A 151 -20.46 11.48 16.27
C LEU A 151 -19.33 12.07 15.43
N ALA A 152 -19.15 13.39 15.45
CA ALA A 152 -18.07 14.07 14.74
C ALA A 152 -16.69 13.83 15.38
N ALA A 153 -16.60 13.73 16.70
CA ALA A 153 -15.35 13.54 17.43
C ALA A 153 -14.52 12.30 16.98
N PRO A 154 -15.06 11.07 16.92
CA PRO A 154 -14.31 9.91 16.43
C PRO A 154 -13.89 10.05 14.95
N CYS A 155 -14.73 10.67 14.11
CA CYS A 155 -14.38 10.95 12.71
C CYS A 155 -13.23 11.97 12.61
N LEU A 156 -13.21 12.96 13.49
CA LEU A 156 -12.13 13.94 13.57
C LEU A 156 -10.81 13.29 14.00
N VAL A 157 -10.83 12.38 14.98
CA VAL A 157 -9.64 11.62 15.38
C VAL A 157 -9.09 10.79 14.21
N LEU A 158 -9.98 10.12 13.47
CA LEU A 158 -9.59 9.37 12.27
C LEU A 158 -8.97 10.28 11.20
N LEU A 159 -9.56 11.45 10.97
CA LEU A 159 -9.04 12.44 10.04
C LEU A 159 -7.63 12.90 10.44
N LEU A 160 -7.42 13.22 11.72
CA LEU A 160 -6.11 13.63 12.24
C LEU A 160 -5.07 12.51 12.11
N ALA A 161 -5.45 11.25 12.37
CA ALA A 161 -4.56 10.11 12.17
C ALA A 161 -4.15 9.96 10.69
N ALA A 162 -5.11 10.07 9.77
CA ALA A 162 -4.85 9.98 8.34
C ALA A 162 -3.98 11.14 7.83
N LEU A 163 -4.25 12.38 8.26
CA LEU A 163 -3.42 13.54 7.96
C LEU A 163 -2.00 13.39 8.52
N GLY A 164 -1.87 12.87 9.75
CA GLY A 164 -0.58 12.56 10.35
C GLY A 164 0.23 11.57 9.52
N ALA A 165 -0.41 10.53 8.98
CA ALA A 165 0.23 9.57 8.07
C ALA A 165 0.61 10.19 6.72
N ILE A 166 -0.20 11.09 6.16
CA ILE A 166 0.13 11.83 4.92
C ILE A 166 1.32 12.76 5.14
N VAL A 167 1.32 13.51 6.25
CA VAL A 167 2.44 14.39 6.61
C VAL A 167 3.70 13.56 6.87
N GLY A 168 3.57 12.44 7.57
CA GLY A 168 4.66 11.49 7.79
C GLY A 168 5.20 10.92 6.49
N ASP A 169 4.32 10.56 5.56
CA ASP A 169 4.67 10.10 4.21
C ASP A 169 5.55 11.13 3.51
N VAL A 170 5.15 12.41 3.48
CA VAL A 170 5.91 13.49 2.82
C VAL A 170 7.21 13.82 3.55
N ARG A 171 7.16 13.98 4.87
CA ARG A 171 8.30 14.46 5.68
C ARG A 171 9.41 13.43 5.81
N LEU A 172 9.04 12.14 5.81
CA LEU A 172 9.98 11.06 6.01
C LEU A 172 10.40 10.43 4.68
N ARG A 173 10.04 10.96 3.50
CA ARG A 173 10.56 10.41 2.24
C ARG A 173 12.08 10.42 2.23
N THR A 174 12.67 9.40 1.62
CA THR A 174 14.12 9.26 1.49
C THR A 174 14.50 9.63 0.08
N ASP A 175 15.23 10.72 -0.11
CA ASP A 175 15.66 11.15 -1.45
C ASP A 175 16.88 10.37 -2.00
N ALA A 176 17.45 9.48 -1.17
CA ALA A 176 18.58 8.64 -1.57
C ALA A 176 18.14 7.54 -2.56
N LYS A 177 18.91 7.37 -3.63
CA LYS A 177 18.74 6.24 -4.55
C LYS A 177 19.20 4.94 -3.86
N PRO A 178 18.49 3.80 -4.03
CA PRO A 178 19.01 2.51 -3.62
C PRO A 178 20.36 2.19 -4.30
N PRO A 179 21.28 1.49 -3.61
CA PRO A 179 22.52 1.04 -4.22
C PRO A 179 22.22 -0.02 -5.30
N PRO A 180 23.02 -0.08 -6.39
CA PRO A 180 22.88 -1.15 -7.36
C PRO A 180 23.19 -2.51 -6.71
N VAL A 181 22.47 -3.54 -7.12
CA VAL A 181 22.69 -4.92 -6.65
C VAL A 181 23.55 -5.66 -7.66
N ASP A 182 24.64 -6.28 -7.18
CA ASP A 182 25.44 -7.19 -7.99
C ASP A 182 24.81 -8.58 -7.97
N LEU A 183 24.31 -9.04 -9.12
CA LEU A 183 23.69 -10.34 -9.30
C LEU A 183 24.65 -11.49 -8.96
N ALA A 184 25.96 -11.33 -9.21
CA ALA A 184 26.95 -12.36 -8.94
C ALA A 184 27.20 -12.56 -7.44
N ALA A 185 26.88 -11.56 -6.63
CA ALA A 185 27.03 -11.60 -5.17
C ALA A 185 25.78 -12.14 -4.45
N LEU A 186 24.68 -12.38 -5.15
CA LEU A 186 23.43 -12.85 -4.54
C LEU A 186 23.44 -14.35 -4.26
N THR A 187 22.85 -14.72 -3.14
CA THR A 187 22.56 -16.13 -2.84
C THR A 187 21.39 -16.66 -3.69
N PRO A 188 21.27 -18.00 -3.89
CA PRO A 188 20.14 -18.58 -4.62
C PRO A 188 18.77 -18.17 -4.06
N ASP A 189 18.64 -18.09 -2.74
CA ASP A 189 17.39 -17.68 -2.07
C ASP A 189 17.03 -16.21 -2.37
N GLU A 190 18.02 -15.32 -2.45
CA GLU A 190 17.81 -13.92 -2.79
C GLU A 190 17.42 -13.76 -4.27
N LEU A 191 18.02 -14.56 -5.15
CA LEU A 191 17.63 -14.62 -6.57
C LEU A 191 16.16 -15.06 -6.71
N ASP A 192 15.74 -16.07 -5.95
CA ASP A 192 14.36 -16.57 -5.96
C ASP A 192 13.35 -15.51 -5.51
N VAL A 193 13.71 -14.65 -4.55
CA VAL A 193 12.89 -13.50 -4.13
C VAL A 193 12.68 -12.54 -5.31
N LEU A 194 13.75 -12.17 -6.02
CA LEU A 194 13.67 -11.26 -7.16
C LEU A 194 12.89 -11.88 -8.34
N LEU A 195 13.12 -13.15 -8.62
CA LEU A 195 12.33 -13.91 -9.60
C LEU A 195 10.85 -14.01 -9.21
N ALA A 196 10.53 -14.12 -7.93
CA ALA A 196 9.15 -14.08 -7.44
C ALA A 196 8.50 -12.70 -7.67
N VAL A 197 9.24 -11.61 -7.45
CA VAL A 197 8.77 -10.24 -7.74
C VAL A 197 8.49 -10.06 -9.24
N ARG A 198 9.39 -10.53 -10.11
CA ARG A 198 9.19 -10.53 -11.57
C ARG A 198 7.93 -11.31 -11.97
N ARG A 199 7.80 -12.56 -11.50
CA ARG A 199 6.63 -13.42 -11.76
C ARG A 199 5.32 -12.78 -11.28
N LYS A 200 5.33 -12.14 -10.11
CA LYS A 200 4.16 -11.42 -9.59
C LYS A 200 3.77 -10.26 -10.50
N THR A 201 4.74 -9.46 -10.95
CA THR A 201 4.51 -8.33 -11.85
C THR A 201 3.95 -8.79 -13.21
N LEU A 202 4.56 -9.83 -13.80
CA LEU A 202 4.08 -10.43 -15.06
C LEU A 202 2.66 -10.97 -14.95
N ARG A 203 2.31 -11.61 -13.82
CA ARG A 203 0.93 -12.07 -13.58
C ARG A 203 -0.08 -10.93 -13.62
N VAL A 204 0.26 -9.78 -13.03
CA VAL A 204 -0.63 -8.61 -13.04
C VAL A 204 -0.70 -7.98 -14.44
N LEU A 205 0.43 -7.82 -15.11
CA LEU A 205 0.49 -7.35 -16.50
C LEU A 205 -0.36 -8.22 -17.43
N ARG A 206 -0.29 -9.54 -17.27
CA ARG A 206 -1.13 -10.50 -17.98
C ARG A 206 -2.61 -10.31 -17.68
N SER A 207 -2.98 -10.19 -16.40
CA SER A 207 -4.39 -9.97 -16.02
C SER A 207 -4.99 -8.68 -16.60
N ARG A 208 -4.13 -7.72 -16.95
CA ARG A 208 -4.49 -6.45 -17.58
C ARG A 208 -4.38 -6.46 -19.10
N GLY A 209 -4.02 -7.60 -19.71
CA GLY A 209 -3.88 -7.74 -21.16
C GLY A 209 -2.68 -7.01 -21.78
N VAL A 210 -1.69 -6.62 -20.97
CA VAL A 210 -0.53 -5.83 -21.41
C VAL A 210 0.50 -6.68 -22.18
N VAL A 211 0.63 -7.96 -21.80
CA VAL A 211 1.62 -8.89 -22.36
C VAL A 211 0.96 -10.23 -22.67
N SER A 212 1.38 -10.90 -23.74
CA SER A 212 0.85 -12.19 -24.18
C SER A 212 1.56 -13.38 -23.52
N TYR A 213 0.89 -14.53 -23.44
CA TYR A 213 1.43 -15.74 -22.78
C TYR A 213 2.71 -16.30 -23.46
N PRO A 214 2.82 -16.32 -24.80
CA PRO A 214 4.05 -16.73 -25.50
C PRO A 214 5.29 -15.92 -25.06
N ASP A 215 5.15 -14.60 -24.93
CA ASP A 215 6.25 -13.70 -24.60
C ASP A 215 6.70 -13.87 -23.14
N CYS A 216 5.74 -14.13 -22.24
CA CYS A 216 6.01 -14.31 -20.81
C CYS A 216 6.61 -15.68 -20.46
N ALA A 217 6.24 -16.77 -21.14
CA ALA A 217 6.57 -18.13 -20.69
C ALA A 217 8.08 -18.43 -20.72
N ALA A 218 8.77 -17.91 -21.74
CA ALA A 218 10.23 -18.01 -21.84
C ALA A 218 10.93 -17.06 -20.86
N PHE A 219 10.42 -15.83 -20.74
CA PHE A 219 10.98 -14.79 -19.90
C PHE A 219 10.84 -15.09 -18.39
N GLU A 220 9.74 -15.71 -17.96
CA GLU A 220 9.52 -16.13 -16.57
C GLU A 220 10.60 -17.10 -16.07
N LYS A 221 11.10 -17.97 -16.96
CA LYS A 221 12.07 -19.03 -16.66
C LYS A 221 13.53 -18.60 -16.90
N ALA A 222 13.75 -17.49 -17.58
CA ALA A 222 15.09 -16.98 -17.85
C ALA A 222 15.76 -16.50 -16.55
N PRO A 223 17.10 -16.48 -16.45
CA PRO A 223 17.78 -15.75 -15.38
C PRO A 223 17.43 -14.24 -15.43
N LEU A 224 17.72 -13.50 -14.37
CA LEU A 224 17.63 -12.04 -14.40
C LEU A 224 18.78 -11.50 -15.24
N ASP A 225 18.46 -10.64 -16.22
CA ASP A 225 19.45 -10.02 -17.11
C ASP A 225 19.57 -8.52 -16.79
N PRO A 226 20.77 -8.00 -16.45
CA PRO A 226 20.96 -6.58 -16.20
C PRO A 226 21.14 -5.72 -17.47
N SER A 227 21.14 -6.33 -18.66
CA SER A 227 21.45 -5.66 -19.95
C SER A 227 20.33 -4.81 -20.54
#